data_AF-A0A8K0NF53-F1
#
_entry.id   AF-A0A8K0NF53-F1
#
_cell.length_a   1.000
_cell.length_b   1.000
_cell.length_c   1.000
_cell.angle_alpha   90.00
_cell.angle_beta   90.00
_cell.angle_gamma   90.00
#
_symmetry.space_group_name_H-M   'P 1'
#
loop_
_entity.id
_entity.type
_entity.pdbx_description
1 polymer ?
#
loop_
_entity_poly.entity_id
_entity_poly.type
_entity_poly.pdbx_seq_one_letter_code
_entity_poly.pdbx_strand_id
1 'polypeptide(L)'
;CLYPVYFDALRSRAQGRRVPTSLASRSPLAREIANACSRLRLQTVLEPDKTHPKDWANPGRVKVCLRSEAHGVRNKHHLYVLVARHLVENPTSEDSPGLRVRMGGQVQPAEGTAYPRPAVPRGWIMSEFVPYLSPAMTGGGVSENLFKDMMREMQGGGNPMAALMGGAGGAEDGRAGAGAGAGASGRKKKDKKGKAKS
;
A
#
# COMPACT_ATOMS: atom_id res chain seq x y z
N CYS A 1 0.72 -8.65 18.20
CA CYS A 1 0.90 -8.33 16.77
C CYS A 1 2.37 -8.20 16.43
N LEU A 2 2.73 -8.61 15.22
CA LEU A 2 4.03 -8.49 14.59
C LEU A 2 3.88 -7.63 13.33
N TYR A 3 4.90 -6.83 13.02
CA TYR A 3 4.99 -6.05 11.79
C TYR A 3 6.35 -6.32 11.13
N PRO A 4 6.44 -6.24 9.79
CA PRO A 4 7.70 -6.36 9.04
C PRO A 4 8.86 -5.55 9.62
N VAL A 5 8.64 -4.27 9.92
CA VAL A 5 9.64 -3.33 10.45
C VAL A 5 10.34 -3.83 11.72
N TYR A 6 9.75 -4.76 12.48
CA TYR A 6 10.37 -5.32 13.68
C TYR A 6 11.60 -6.18 13.36
N PHE A 7 11.66 -6.72 12.15
CA PHE A 7 12.69 -7.67 11.70
C PHE A 7 13.57 -7.10 10.59
N ASP A 8 13.35 -5.85 10.18
CA ASP A 8 14.06 -5.24 9.05
C ASP A 8 15.49 -4.83 9.42
N ALA A 9 16.46 -5.39 8.71
CA ALA A 9 17.89 -5.11 8.87
C ALA A 9 18.27 -3.66 8.52
N LEU A 10 17.52 -3.02 7.61
CA LEU A 10 17.75 -1.63 7.19
C LEU A 10 17.31 -0.61 8.25
N ARG A 11 16.49 -1.05 9.22
CA ARG A 11 15.95 -0.18 10.27
C ARG A 11 16.76 -0.29 11.55
N SER A 12 17.04 0.85 12.18
CA SER A 12 17.55 0.89 13.55
C SER A 12 16.47 0.50 14.58
N ARG A 13 16.87 0.31 15.84
CA ARG A 13 15.90 0.07 16.93
C ARG A 13 14.97 1.27 17.15
N ALA A 14 15.47 2.49 16.99
CA ALA A 14 14.66 3.71 17.06
C ALA A 14 13.62 3.76 15.94
N GLN A 15 13.98 3.27 14.74
CA GLN A 15 13.10 3.21 13.56
C GLN A 15 12.08 2.06 13.60
N GLY A 16 12.19 1.11 14.52
CA GLY A 16 11.16 0.09 14.74
C GLY A 16 11.67 -1.32 14.92
N ARG A 17 12.92 -1.61 14.55
CA ARG A 17 13.52 -2.93 14.70
C ARG A 17 13.48 -3.39 16.15
N ARG A 18 13.05 -4.63 16.39
CA ARG A 18 12.93 -5.23 17.73
C ARG A 18 14.00 -6.28 18.01
N VAL A 19 14.61 -6.84 16.97
CA VAL A 19 15.66 -7.86 17.08
C VAL A 19 17.08 -7.28 16.89
N PRO A 20 18.14 -8.00 17.31
CA PRO A 20 19.52 -7.66 16.96
C PRO A 20 19.75 -7.67 15.45
N THR A 21 20.71 -6.89 14.96
CA THR A 21 21.03 -6.83 13.52
C THR A 21 21.41 -8.20 12.95
N SER A 22 22.10 -9.04 13.73
CA SER A 22 22.50 -10.40 13.32
C SER A 22 21.34 -11.37 13.08
N LEU A 23 20.14 -11.05 13.59
CA LEU A 23 18.93 -11.83 13.36
C LEU A 23 17.92 -11.08 12.46
N ALA A 24 18.26 -9.88 12.01
CA ALA A 24 17.38 -9.10 11.16
C ALA A 24 17.54 -9.55 9.69
N SER A 25 16.42 -9.58 8.96
CA SER A 25 16.40 -9.93 7.54
C SER A 25 16.16 -8.68 6.69
N ARG A 26 16.65 -8.68 5.45
CA ARG A 26 16.37 -7.58 4.50
C ARG A 26 14.98 -7.78 3.91
N SER A 27 14.21 -6.69 3.81
CA SER A 27 12.88 -6.70 3.20
C SER A 27 11.92 -7.76 3.74
N PRO A 28 11.78 -7.91 5.08
CA PRO A 28 10.91 -8.94 5.65
C PRO A 28 9.46 -8.73 5.20
N LEU A 29 8.75 -9.80 4.89
CA LEU A 29 7.35 -9.73 4.44
C LEU A 29 6.40 -10.27 5.51
N ALA A 30 5.24 -9.61 5.67
CA ALA A 30 4.24 -10.04 6.65
C ALA A 30 3.71 -11.46 6.41
N ARG A 31 3.66 -11.88 5.14
CA ARG A 31 3.28 -13.26 4.78
C ARG A 31 4.27 -14.29 5.31
N GLU A 32 5.57 -14.00 5.24
CA GLU A 32 6.59 -14.92 5.75
C GLU A 32 6.62 -14.94 7.28
N ILE A 33 6.31 -13.81 7.92
CA ILE A 33 6.09 -13.76 9.38
C ILE A 33 4.90 -14.65 9.79
N ALA A 34 3.80 -14.63 9.02
CA ALA A 34 2.66 -15.49 9.26
C ALA A 34 3.02 -16.98 9.05
N ASN A 35 3.78 -17.30 8.01
CA ASN A 35 4.31 -18.64 7.76
C ASN A 35 5.16 -19.15 8.93
N ALA A 36 6.08 -18.32 9.45
CA ALA A 36 6.89 -18.64 10.62
C ALA A 36 6.01 -18.97 11.85
N CYS A 37 4.99 -18.16 12.10
CA CYS A 37 4.08 -18.39 13.22
C CYS A 37 3.20 -19.64 13.03
N SER A 38 2.79 -19.95 11.80
CA SER A 38 2.06 -21.17 11.45
C SER A 38 2.89 -22.42 11.71
N ARG A 39 4.20 -22.40 11.39
CA ARG A 39 5.14 -23.50 11.71
C ARG A 39 5.30 -23.72 13.21
N LEU A 40 5.20 -22.65 14.01
CA LEU A 40 5.16 -22.71 15.47
C LEU A 40 3.77 -23.13 16.02
N ARG A 41 2.83 -23.51 15.15
CA ARG A 41 1.45 -23.88 15.48
C ARG A 41 0.69 -22.80 16.26
N LEU A 42 1.03 -21.53 16.01
CA LEU A 42 0.34 -20.40 16.63
C LEU A 42 -0.88 -20.02 15.80
N GLN A 43 -2.00 -19.78 16.49
CA GLN A 43 -3.17 -19.18 15.85
C GLN A 43 -2.82 -17.75 15.41
N THR A 44 -2.85 -17.50 14.11
CA THR A 44 -2.46 -16.23 13.52
C THR A 44 -3.45 -15.72 12.48
N VAL A 45 -3.52 -14.39 12.37
CA VAL A 45 -4.31 -13.69 11.36
C VAL A 45 -3.40 -12.69 10.67
N LEU A 46 -3.27 -12.80 9.35
CA LEU A 46 -2.59 -11.84 8.50
C LEU A 46 -3.57 -10.77 8.06
N GLU A 47 -3.23 -9.51 8.29
CA GLU A 47 -3.95 -8.32 7.82
C GLU A 47 -3.02 -7.60 6.83
N PRO A 48 -3.12 -7.88 5.51
CA PRO A 48 -2.15 -7.41 4.51
C PRO A 48 -2.14 -5.90 4.32
N ASP A 49 -3.27 -5.23 4.55
CA ASP A 49 -3.49 -3.80 4.32
C ASP A 49 -2.95 -2.90 5.44
N LYS A 50 -2.59 -3.47 6.60
CA LYS A 50 -2.22 -2.68 7.78
C LYS A 50 -0.73 -2.36 7.79
N THR A 51 -0.39 -1.08 7.77
CA THR A 51 0.98 -0.58 7.87
C THR A 51 1.34 -0.21 9.32
N HIS A 52 2.65 -0.22 9.62
CA HIS A 52 3.15 0.30 10.89
C HIS A 52 3.43 1.81 10.75
N PRO A 53 3.15 2.67 11.76
CA PRO A 53 3.35 4.12 11.64
C PRO A 53 4.78 4.55 11.29
N LYS A 54 5.78 3.74 11.67
CA LYS A 54 7.21 3.96 11.34
C LYS A 54 7.65 3.38 10.00
N ASP A 55 6.76 2.69 9.29
CA ASP A 55 7.05 2.06 8.00
C ASP A 55 5.78 2.00 7.14
N TRP A 56 5.56 3.08 6.39
CA TRP A 56 4.39 3.24 5.52
C TRP A 56 4.51 2.41 4.23
N ALA A 57 5.74 2.02 3.85
CA ALA A 57 6.06 1.41 2.56
C ALA A 57 5.97 -0.13 2.56
N ASN A 58 6.06 -0.79 3.72
CA ASN A 58 5.96 -2.25 3.80
C ASN A 58 4.70 -2.66 4.58
N PRO A 59 3.55 -2.83 3.90
CA PRO A 59 2.29 -3.16 4.54
C PRO A 59 2.25 -4.62 5.02
N GLY A 60 1.46 -4.83 6.06
CA GLY A 60 1.14 -6.13 6.62
C GLY A 60 1.29 -6.16 8.13
N ARG A 61 0.29 -6.73 8.80
CA ARG A 61 0.28 -6.97 10.24
C ARG A 61 -0.10 -8.40 10.52
N VAL A 62 0.63 -9.06 11.42
CA VAL A 62 0.31 -10.42 11.86
C VAL A 62 -0.17 -10.37 13.30
N LYS A 63 -1.44 -10.68 13.53
CA LYS A 63 -1.98 -10.91 14.87
C LYS A 63 -1.67 -12.35 15.27
N VAL A 64 -1.22 -12.54 16.50
CA VAL A 64 -0.78 -13.84 17.02
C VAL A 64 -1.43 -14.04 18.38
N CYS A 65 -2.11 -15.17 18.57
CA CYS A 65 -2.63 -15.57 19.87
C CYS A 65 -1.53 -16.28 20.65
N LEU A 66 -1.01 -15.61 21.68
CA LEU A 66 -0.08 -16.20 22.65
C LEU A 66 -0.90 -16.70 23.84
N ARG A 67 -1.62 -17.81 23.66
CA ARG A 67 -2.27 -18.52 24.77
C ARG A 67 -1.30 -19.55 25.34
N SER A 68 -1.52 -19.97 26.59
CA SER A 68 -0.59 -20.80 27.38
C SER A 68 -0.16 -22.13 26.74
N GLU A 69 -0.90 -22.62 25.73
CA GLU A 69 -0.62 -23.87 25.03
C GLU A 69 0.23 -23.69 23.76
N ALA A 70 0.78 -22.50 23.52
CA ALA A 70 1.72 -22.25 22.43
C ALA A 70 3.03 -23.04 22.66
N HIS A 71 3.09 -24.28 22.13
CA HIS A 71 4.23 -25.18 22.26
C HIS A 71 5.55 -24.46 21.87
N GLY A 72 6.43 -24.26 22.84
CA GLY A 72 7.77 -23.71 22.64
C GLY A 72 7.90 -22.18 22.66
N VAL A 73 6.81 -21.40 22.80
CA VAL A 73 6.90 -19.93 22.83
C VAL A 73 6.68 -19.37 24.24
N ARG A 74 7.79 -19.11 24.95
CA ARG A 74 7.78 -18.60 26.34
C ARG A 74 7.20 -17.20 26.52
N ASN A 75 7.55 -16.27 25.63
CA ASN A 75 7.13 -14.87 25.71
C ASN A 75 7.21 -14.18 24.34
N LYS A 76 6.76 -12.94 24.27
CA LYS A 76 6.75 -12.14 23.03
C LYS A 76 8.14 -11.91 22.44
N HIS A 77 9.16 -11.73 23.29
CA HIS A 77 10.54 -11.56 22.82
C HIS A 77 11.09 -12.86 22.23
N HIS A 78 10.80 -14.00 22.85
CA HIS A 78 11.14 -15.32 22.32
C HIS A 78 10.51 -15.54 20.95
N LEU A 79 9.22 -15.17 20.78
CA LEU A 79 8.57 -15.21 19.48
C LEU A 79 9.31 -14.36 18.43
N TYR A 80 9.78 -13.15 18.80
CA TYR A 80 10.54 -12.34 17.87
C TYR A 80 11.81 -13.03 17.41
N VAL A 81 12.56 -13.65 18.33
CA VAL A 81 13.80 -14.37 17.99
C VAL A 81 13.52 -15.56 17.06
N LEU A 82 12.47 -16.34 17.32
CA LEU A 82 12.09 -17.49 16.49
C LEU A 82 11.68 -17.07 15.08
N VAL A 83 10.83 -16.05 14.97
CA VAL A 83 10.41 -15.49 13.66
C VAL A 83 11.61 -14.90 12.92
N ALA A 84 12.49 -14.20 13.62
CA ALA A 84 13.67 -13.59 13.03
C ALA A 84 14.63 -14.62 12.42
N ARG A 85 14.88 -15.74 13.12
CA ARG A 85 15.66 -16.86 12.58
C ARG A 85 15.02 -17.44 11.32
N HIS A 86 13.72 -17.69 11.35
CA HIS A 86 12.97 -18.17 10.17
C HIS A 86 13.11 -17.22 8.98
N LEU A 87 13.05 -15.90 9.19
CA LEU A 87 13.21 -14.89 8.13
C LEU A 87 14.64 -14.78 7.58
N VAL A 88 15.65 -15.14 8.37
CA VAL A 88 17.05 -15.22 7.91
C VAL A 88 17.25 -16.49 7.08
N GLU A 89 16.66 -17.60 7.48
CA GLU A 89 16.68 -18.88 6.74
C GLU A 89 15.86 -18.83 5.44
N ASN A 90 14.84 -17.97 5.39
CA ASN A 90 13.95 -17.78 4.24
C ASN A 90 13.99 -16.31 3.79
N PRO A 91 15.12 -15.85 3.23
CA PRO A 91 15.28 -14.45 2.82
C PRO A 91 14.30 -14.09 1.69
N THR A 92 13.89 -12.83 1.66
CA THR A 92 12.98 -12.34 0.63
C THR A 92 13.70 -12.19 -0.71
N SER A 93 13.09 -12.74 -1.75
CA SER A 93 13.52 -12.75 -3.16
C SER A 93 12.38 -12.27 -4.07
N GLU A 94 12.67 -12.04 -5.35
CA GLU A 94 11.70 -11.58 -6.35
C GLU A 94 10.50 -12.53 -6.53
N ASP A 95 10.70 -13.82 -6.27
CA ASP A 95 9.68 -14.86 -6.38
C ASP A 95 8.94 -15.12 -5.06
N SER A 96 9.23 -14.36 -4.01
CA SER A 96 8.63 -14.57 -2.70
C SER A 96 7.10 -14.42 -2.76
N PRO A 97 6.30 -15.42 -2.31
CA PRO A 97 4.83 -15.38 -2.37
C PRO A 97 4.19 -14.20 -1.64
N GLY A 98 4.91 -13.59 -0.71
CA GLY A 98 4.49 -12.38 0.01
C GLY A 98 4.41 -11.13 -0.87
N LEU A 99 5.13 -11.09 -1.99
CA LEU A 99 5.18 -9.93 -2.89
C LEU A 99 3.92 -9.81 -3.76
N ARG A 100 3.30 -10.95 -4.07
CA ARG A 100 2.14 -11.09 -4.95
C ARG A 100 0.83 -11.34 -4.18
N VAL A 101 0.78 -10.93 -2.90
CA VAL A 101 -0.46 -11.03 -2.10
C VAL A 101 -1.56 -10.22 -2.77
N ARG A 102 -2.65 -10.90 -3.15
CA ARG A 102 -3.79 -10.29 -3.83
C ARG A 102 -4.77 -9.77 -2.79
N MET A 103 -5.15 -8.50 -2.91
CA MET A 103 -6.26 -7.89 -2.18
C MET A 103 -6.97 -6.93 -3.13
N GLY A 104 -8.27 -7.17 -3.36
CA GLY A 104 -9.05 -6.41 -4.34
C GLY A 104 -8.69 -6.74 -5.80
N GLY A 105 -9.00 -5.82 -6.72
CA GLY A 105 -8.87 -5.99 -8.17
C GLY A 105 -7.54 -5.49 -8.77
N GLN A 106 -6.45 -5.43 -8.00
CA GLN A 106 -5.17 -4.95 -8.52
C GLN A 106 -4.59 -5.91 -9.57
N VAL A 107 -4.25 -5.37 -10.74
CA VAL A 107 -3.54 -6.10 -11.79
C VAL A 107 -2.07 -6.21 -11.39
N GLN A 108 -1.67 -7.43 -11.02
CA GLN A 108 -0.27 -7.76 -10.71
C GLN A 108 0.52 -7.94 -12.01
N PRO A 109 1.85 -7.68 -12.02
CA PRO A 109 2.71 -8.03 -13.14
C PRO A 109 2.62 -9.53 -13.44
N ALA A 110 2.68 -9.90 -14.72
CA ALA A 110 2.65 -11.30 -15.14
C ALA A 110 3.77 -12.10 -14.46
N GLU A 111 3.48 -13.35 -14.12
CA GLU A 111 4.49 -14.29 -13.61
C GLU A 111 5.58 -14.50 -14.66
N GLY A 112 6.85 -14.52 -14.24
CA GLY A 112 8.01 -14.59 -15.14
C GLY A 112 8.61 -13.24 -15.58
N THR A 113 7.98 -12.11 -15.23
CA THR A 113 8.61 -10.78 -15.35
C THR A 113 9.32 -10.40 -14.04
N ALA A 114 10.43 -9.66 -14.16
CA ALA A 114 11.19 -9.15 -13.01
C ALA A 114 10.28 -8.35 -12.08
N TYR A 115 10.41 -8.55 -10.78
CA TYR A 115 9.54 -7.88 -9.83
C TYR A 115 9.86 -6.37 -9.77
N PRO A 116 8.85 -5.48 -9.94
CA PRO A 116 9.10 -4.05 -9.90
C PRO A 116 9.63 -3.63 -8.53
N ARG A 117 10.51 -2.64 -8.50
CA ARG A 117 11.09 -2.10 -7.27
C ARG A 117 10.50 -0.72 -6.98
N PRO A 118 10.26 -0.37 -5.71
CA PRO A 118 9.74 0.96 -5.38
C PRO A 118 10.76 2.03 -5.76
N ALA A 119 10.29 3.15 -6.32
CA ALA A 119 11.15 4.30 -6.61
C ALA A 119 11.48 5.02 -5.30
N VAL A 120 12.69 4.81 -4.77
CA VAL A 120 13.14 5.38 -3.50
C VAL A 120 13.87 6.71 -3.75
N PRO A 121 13.37 7.86 -3.25
CA PRO A 121 14.10 9.12 -3.33
C PRO A 121 15.45 9.03 -2.62
N ARG A 122 16.43 9.81 -3.09
CA ARG A 122 17.77 9.82 -2.46
C ARG A 122 17.67 10.17 -0.97
N GLY A 123 18.37 9.39 -0.13
CA GLY A 123 18.42 9.56 1.31
C GLY A 123 17.26 8.91 2.09
N TRP A 124 16.25 8.35 1.42
CA TRP A 124 15.17 7.63 2.09
C TRP A 124 15.58 6.17 2.33
N ILE A 125 15.36 5.69 3.55
CA ILE A 125 15.56 4.28 3.87
C ILE A 125 14.27 3.54 3.52
N MET A 126 14.34 2.64 2.55
CA MET A 126 13.21 1.80 2.15
C MET A 126 13.71 0.39 1.80
N SER A 127 12.85 -0.61 1.97
CA SER A 127 13.13 -1.98 1.56
C SER A 127 13.15 -2.11 0.05
N GLU A 128 14.07 -2.93 -0.47
CA GLU A 128 14.18 -3.25 -1.90
C GLU A 128 12.96 -4.01 -2.40
N PHE A 129 12.46 -4.94 -1.59
CA PHE A 129 11.22 -5.67 -1.86
C PHE A 129 10.12 -5.23 -0.90
N VAL A 130 8.98 -4.87 -1.47
CA VAL A 130 7.73 -4.59 -0.74
C VAL A 130 6.58 -5.24 -1.50
N PRO A 131 5.50 -5.67 -0.82
CA PRO A 131 4.32 -6.21 -1.49
C PRO A 131 3.75 -5.26 -2.55
N TYR A 132 3.17 -5.78 -3.61
CA TYR A 132 2.67 -4.95 -4.72
C TYR A 132 1.50 -4.05 -4.30
N LEU A 133 0.75 -4.49 -3.27
CA LEU A 133 -0.28 -3.69 -2.62
C LEU A 133 0.28 -2.46 -1.88
N SER A 134 1.60 -2.35 -1.73
CA SER A 134 2.24 -1.24 -1.06
C SER A 134 1.92 0.10 -1.74
N PRO A 135 1.67 1.15 -0.93
CA PRO A 135 1.59 2.52 -1.44
C PRO A 135 2.86 2.96 -2.21
N ALA A 136 4.02 2.36 -1.91
CA ALA A 136 5.29 2.67 -2.58
C ALA A 136 5.39 2.08 -4.00
N MET A 137 4.57 1.08 -4.33
CA MET A 137 4.56 0.41 -5.64
C MET A 137 3.60 1.06 -6.64
N THR A 138 2.54 1.67 -6.13
CA THR A 138 1.45 2.26 -6.93
C THR A 138 1.52 3.78 -7.04
N GLY A 139 2.62 4.39 -6.59
CA GLY A 139 2.97 5.78 -6.89
C GLY A 139 2.00 6.82 -6.31
N GLY A 140 1.34 6.55 -5.18
CA GLY A 140 0.53 7.56 -4.49
C GLY A 140 -0.68 8.07 -5.29
N GLY A 141 -1.10 7.37 -6.35
CA GLY A 141 -2.34 7.63 -7.06
C GLY A 141 -2.20 8.37 -8.38
N VAL A 142 -1.41 7.86 -9.33
CA VAL A 142 -1.83 7.58 -10.72
C VAL A 142 -0.86 6.51 -11.19
N SER A 143 -1.32 5.30 -11.50
CA SER A 143 -0.41 4.31 -12.07
C SER A 143 0.08 4.81 -13.43
N GLU A 144 1.37 4.66 -13.73
CA GLU A 144 1.88 4.93 -15.07
C GLU A 144 1.13 4.10 -16.12
N ASN A 145 0.62 2.93 -15.74
CA ASN A 145 -0.23 2.11 -16.60
C ASN A 145 -1.58 2.76 -16.88
N LEU A 146 -2.25 3.37 -15.91
CA LEU A 146 -3.52 4.08 -16.17
C LEU A 146 -3.29 5.32 -17.01
N PHE A 147 -2.21 6.06 -16.78
CA PHE A 147 -1.84 7.20 -17.62
C PHE A 147 -1.44 6.75 -19.04
N LYS A 148 -0.68 5.67 -19.19
CA LYS A 148 -0.29 5.09 -20.48
C LYS A 148 -1.50 4.51 -21.22
N ASP A 149 -2.40 3.81 -20.54
CA ASP A 149 -3.62 3.25 -21.12
C ASP A 149 -4.59 4.38 -21.52
N MET A 150 -4.77 5.41 -20.67
CA MET A 150 -5.54 6.62 -20.99
C MET A 150 -4.93 7.43 -22.14
N MET A 151 -3.60 7.57 -22.19
CA MET A 151 -2.90 8.24 -23.29
C MET A 151 -2.95 7.43 -24.59
N ARG A 152 -2.92 6.10 -24.50
CA ARG A 152 -3.06 5.20 -25.66
C ARG A 152 -4.49 5.22 -26.20
N GLU A 153 -5.48 5.33 -25.32
CA GLU A 153 -6.88 5.53 -25.68
C GLU A 153 -7.11 6.93 -26.30
N MET A 154 -6.47 7.97 -25.75
CA MET A 154 -6.55 9.35 -26.25
C MET A 154 -5.75 9.57 -27.55
N GLN A 155 -4.65 8.84 -27.76
CA GLN A 155 -3.88 8.83 -29.00
C GLN A 155 -4.52 7.93 -30.07
N GLY A 156 -5.36 6.97 -29.65
CA GLY A 156 -6.14 6.08 -30.52
C GLY A 156 -7.51 6.61 -30.94
N GLY A 157 -7.96 7.77 -30.42
CA GLY A 157 -9.30 8.29 -30.68
C GLY A 157 -9.40 9.81 -30.64
N GLY A 158 -9.20 10.46 -31.80
CA GLY A 158 -9.85 11.71 -32.23
C GLY A 158 -9.53 13.00 -31.44
N ASN A 159 -8.99 14.00 -32.13
CA ASN A 159 -8.76 15.35 -31.59
C ASN A 159 -10.04 15.94 -30.96
N PRO A 160 -10.11 16.15 -29.62
CA PRO A 160 -11.31 16.67 -28.96
C PRO A 160 -11.62 18.13 -29.37
N MET A 161 -10.60 18.86 -29.84
CA MET A 161 -10.74 20.21 -30.39
C MET A 161 -11.52 20.23 -31.72
N ALA A 162 -11.45 19.15 -32.51
CA ALA A 162 -12.14 19.05 -33.80
C ALA A 162 -13.64 18.75 -33.63
N ALA A 163 -14.01 17.96 -32.62
CA ALA A 163 -15.41 17.70 -32.28
C ALA A 163 -16.11 18.96 -31.73
N LEU A 164 -15.38 19.81 -31.00
CA LEU A 164 -15.91 21.08 -30.46
C LEU A 164 -16.07 22.16 -31.54
N MET A 165 -15.15 22.23 -32.52
CA MET A 165 -15.23 23.16 -33.65
C MET A 165 -16.18 22.70 -34.76
N GLY A 166 -16.45 21.40 -34.88
CA GLY A 166 -17.39 20.84 -35.85
C GLY A 166 -18.87 21.01 -35.49
N GLY A 167 -19.18 21.39 -34.24
CA GLY A 167 -20.55 21.61 -33.75
C GLY A 167 -21.07 23.04 -33.89
N ALA A 168 -20.27 23.98 -34.40
CA ALA A 168 -20.60 25.41 -34.43
C ALA A 168 -21.14 25.91 -35.80
N GLY A 169 -21.45 24.99 -36.73
CA GLY A 169 -21.94 25.33 -38.06
C GLY A 169 -23.28 24.67 -38.38
N GLY A 170 -24.39 25.23 -37.89
CA GLY A 170 -25.71 24.85 -38.38
C GLY A 170 -26.89 25.22 -37.47
N ALA A 171 -27.79 26.04 -38.03
CA ALA A 171 -29.18 26.30 -37.64
C ALA A 171 -29.46 27.46 -36.66
N GLU A 172 -29.70 28.63 -37.25
CA GLU A 172 -30.69 29.62 -36.78
C GLU A 172 -32.13 29.07 -36.91
N ASP A 173 -33.02 29.70 -36.12
CA ASP A 173 -34.48 29.78 -36.20
C ASP A 173 -35.40 28.68 -35.62
N GLY A 174 -36.14 29.05 -34.56
CA GLY A 174 -37.35 28.32 -34.14
C GLY A 174 -37.83 28.59 -32.71
N ARG A 175 -38.76 29.54 -32.55
CA ARG A 175 -39.37 30.06 -31.30
C ARG A 175 -40.07 29.05 -30.35
N ALA A 176 -40.00 29.43 -29.06
CA ALA A 176 -41.04 29.43 -28.00
C ALA A 176 -41.43 28.14 -27.24
N GLY A 177 -41.35 28.21 -25.91
CA GLY A 177 -42.08 27.32 -24.99
C GLY A 177 -41.49 27.25 -23.59
N ALA A 178 -42.15 27.86 -22.61
CA ALA A 178 -41.71 28.09 -21.24
C ALA A 178 -41.62 26.85 -20.32
N GLY A 179 -40.79 26.93 -19.26
CA GLY A 179 -40.80 25.99 -18.14
C GLY A 179 -39.72 26.31 -17.09
N ALA A 180 -40.14 26.87 -15.96
CA ALA A 180 -39.36 27.49 -14.90
C ALA A 180 -38.52 26.53 -14.03
N GLY A 181 -37.47 27.07 -13.37
CA GLY A 181 -36.78 26.40 -12.26
C GLY A 181 -35.42 26.99 -11.90
N ALA A 182 -35.42 28.16 -11.27
CA ALA A 182 -34.24 28.87 -10.76
C ALA A 182 -33.59 28.18 -9.54
N GLY A 183 -32.30 28.43 -9.29
CA GLY A 183 -31.72 28.30 -7.95
C GLY A 183 -30.22 28.04 -7.88
N ALA A 184 -29.42 29.08 -8.06
CA ALA A 184 -27.96 29.07 -7.96
C ALA A 184 -27.42 29.02 -6.51
N SER A 185 -26.23 28.43 -6.38
CA SER A 185 -25.07 28.86 -5.56
C SER A 185 -25.26 29.26 -4.08
N GLY A 186 -24.46 28.65 -3.19
CA GLY A 186 -24.25 29.22 -1.86
C GLY A 186 -23.36 28.42 -0.91
N ARG A 187 -22.06 28.28 -1.22
CA ARG A 187 -21.03 27.86 -0.24
C ARG A 187 -20.90 28.95 0.83
N LYS A 188 -21.21 28.65 2.10
CA LYS A 188 -20.92 29.56 3.24
C LYS A 188 -19.86 28.93 4.16
N LYS A 189 -18.65 29.47 4.05
CA LYS A 189 -17.54 29.34 5.00
C LYS A 189 -17.89 30.13 6.26
N LYS A 190 -17.70 29.54 7.46
CA LYS A 190 -17.72 30.30 8.72
C LYS A 190 -16.51 29.92 9.58
N ASP A 191 -15.53 30.79 9.55
CA ASP A 191 -14.44 30.90 10.52
C ASP A 191 -14.84 31.80 11.70
N LYS A 192 -14.03 31.73 12.78
CA LYS A 192 -13.96 32.59 14.00
C LYS A 192 -14.99 32.25 15.09
N LYS A 193 -14.68 32.22 16.40
CA LYS A 193 -13.63 32.81 17.27
C LYS A 193 -13.85 32.13 18.66
N GLY A 194 -12.85 31.62 19.40
CA GLY A 194 -12.01 32.36 20.35
C GLY A 194 -12.49 32.28 21.82
N LYS A 195 -11.64 31.68 22.69
CA LYS A 195 -11.35 31.94 24.13
C LYS A 195 -12.47 32.14 25.18
N ALA A 196 -12.40 31.32 26.26
CA ALA A 196 -12.37 31.70 27.70
C ALA A 196 -12.13 30.42 28.53
N LYS A 197 -10.96 30.19 29.14
CA LYS A 197 -10.62 30.38 30.58
C LYS A 197 -11.79 30.56 31.56
N SER A 198 -11.93 29.60 32.46
CA SER A 198 -12.02 29.77 33.92
C SER A 198 -11.47 28.51 34.57
#